data_AF-A0A1G6BQ03-F1
#
_entry.id   AF-A0A1G6BQ03-F1
#
_cell.length_a   1.000
_cell.length_b   1.000
_cell.length_c   1.000
_cell.angle_alpha   90.00
_cell.angle_beta   90.00
_cell.angle_gamma   90.00
#
_symmetry.space_group_name_H-M   'P 1'
#
loop_
_entity.id
_entity.type
_entity.pdbx_description
1 polymer ?
#
loop_
_entity_poly.entity_id
_entity_poly.type
_entity_poly.pdbx_seq_one_letter_code
_entity_poly.pdbx_strand_id
1 'polypeptide(L)'
;MVIIITLFAFTTVMGWSYYGAKVVEYLIGVTWAKIYRFIFIILMVFGAVMESSLVWDISDTFNGLMMIPNLIGVLVLSPLVVKLTRNYADRRVRGKDVAPMLSYNRDIQSEAIRAINKGAY
;
A
#
# COMPACT_ATOMS: atom_id res chain seq x y z
N MET A 1 6.49 28.18 13.37
CA MET A 1 6.98 27.53 12.12
C MET A 1 7.85 26.32 12.41
N VAL A 2 8.92 26.42 13.20
CA VAL A 2 9.81 25.29 13.53
C VAL A 2 9.08 24.09 14.13
N ILE A 3 8.24 24.30 15.15
CA ILE A 3 7.47 23.22 15.81
C ILE A 3 6.61 22.43 14.82
N ILE A 4 5.97 23.13 13.87
CA ILE A 4 5.09 22.52 12.86
C ILE A 4 5.91 21.66 11.89
N ILE A 5 7.05 22.17 11.41
CA ILE A 5 7.93 21.45 10.49
C ILE A 5 8.52 20.23 11.17
N THR A 6 8.96 20.35 12.43
CA THR A 6 9.50 19.21 13.19
C THR A 6 8.45 18.12 13.38
N LEU A 7 7.20 18.48 13.73
CA LEU A 7 6.11 17.52 13.87
C LEU A 7 5.77 16.84 12.53
N PHE A 8 5.74 17.60 11.44
CA PHE A 8 5.47 17.07 10.10
C PHE A 8 6.59 16.15 9.59
N ALA A 9 7.84 16.52 9.79
CA ALA A 9 8.98 15.68 9.46
C ALA A 9 8.96 14.38 10.27
N PHE A 10 8.67 14.46 11.58
CA PHE A 10 8.57 13.31 12.46
C PHE A 10 7.48 12.33 12.02
N THR A 11 6.28 12.81 11.72
CA THR A 11 5.18 11.94 11.24
C THR A 11 5.49 11.32 9.88
N THR A 12 6.11 12.07 8.97
CA THR A 12 6.52 11.57 7.66
C THR A 12 7.53 10.43 7.80
N VAL A 13 8.57 10.63 8.60
CA VAL A 13 9.62 9.63 8.84
C VAL A 13 9.07 8.37 9.52
N MET A 14 8.15 8.52 10.48
CA MET A 14 7.45 7.37 11.08
C MET A 14 6.64 6.59 10.04
N GLY A 15 5.94 7.29 9.15
CA GLY A 15 5.18 6.67 8.05
C GLY A 15 6.08 5.82 7.15
N TRP A 16 7.20 6.38 6.69
CA TRP A 16 8.17 5.66 5.86
C TRP A 16 8.82 4.47 6.57
N SER A 17 9.12 4.59 7.87
CA SER A 17 9.60 3.47 8.68
C SER A 17 8.60 2.32 8.73
N TYR A 18 7.31 2.62 8.92
CA TYR A 18 6.25 1.62 8.96
C TYR A 18 6.03 0.95 7.60
N TYR A 19 5.96 1.72 6.52
CA TYR A 19 5.79 1.17 5.18
C TYR A 19 6.94 0.24 4.79
N GLY A 20 8.19 0.66 5.03
CA GLY A 20 9.35 -0.19 4.77
C GLY A 20 9.35 -1.47 5.61
N ALA A 21 9.00 -1.36 6.90
CA ALA A 21 8.90 -2.53 7.77
C ALA A 21 7.85 -3.53 7.27
N LYS A 22 6.71 -3.06 6.74
CA LYS A 22 5.67 -3.91 6.16
C LYS A 22 6.09 -4.58 4.86
N VAL A 23 6.84 -3.89 4.01
CA VAL A 23 7.43 -4.49 2.81
C VAL A 23 8.41 -5.60 3.19
N VAL A 24 9.28 -5.36 4.17
CA VAL A 24 10.22 -6.38 4.66
C VAL A 24 9.51 -7.55 5.33
N GLU A 25 8.46 -7.27 6.11
CA GLU A 25 7.61 -8.30 6.71
C GLU A 25 6.95 -9.19 5.65
N TYR A 26 6.46 -8.61 4.56
CA TYR A 26 5.86 -9.34 3.44
C TYR A 26 6.89 -10.19 2.67
N LEU A 27 8.12 -9.68 2.48
CA LEU A 27 9.15 -10.36 1.70
C LEU A 27 9.91 -11.45 2.47
N ILE A 28 10.26 -11.19 3.75
CA ILE A 28 11.24 -11.98 4.50
C ILE A 28 10.68 -12.47 5.86
N GLY A 29 9.54 -11.91 6.31
CA GLY A 29 8.87 -12.29 7.54
C GLY A 29 9.02 -11.30 8.71
N VAL A 30 8.23 -11.53 9.76
CA VAL A 30 7.99 -10.60 10.87
C VAL A 30 9.24 -10.26 11.69
N THR A 31 10.18 -11.21 11.83
CA THR A 31 11.42 -11.00 12.61
C THR A 31 12.31 -9.94 11.98
N TRP A 32 12.40 -9.92 10.65
CA TRP A 32 13.25 -8.99 9.89
C TRP A 32 12.71 -7.56 9.89
N ALA A 33 11.41 -7.39 10.09
CA ALA A 33 10.79 -6.06 10.20
C ALA A 33 11.33 -5.26 11.41
N LYS A 34 11.69 -5.92 12.52
CA LYS A 34 12.30 -5.26 13.69
C LYS A 34 13.73 -4.79 13.39
N ILE A 35 14.50 -5.62 12.69
CA ILE A 35 15.88 -5.30 12.27
C ILE A 35 15.85 -4.12 11.29
N TYR A 36 14.92 -4.12 10.33
CA TYR A 36 14.74 -3.01 9.40
C TYR A 36 14.50 -1.67 10.12
N ARG A 37 13.66 -1.64 11.17
CA ARG A 37 13.41 -0.43 11.95
C ARG A 37 14.68 0.12 12.60
N PHE A 38 15.55 -0.77 13.10
CA PHE A 38 16.83 -0.35 13.68
C PHE A 38 17.79 0.22 12.62
N ILE A 39 17.90 -0.46 11.46
CA ILE A 39 18.69 0.02 10.32
C ILE A 39 18.18 1.37 9.82
N PHE A 40 16.86 1.56 9.75
CA PHE A 40 16.23 2.80 9.31
C PHE A 40 16.61 3.99 10.21
N ILE A 41 16.67 3.80 11.53
CA ILE A 41 17.11 4.85 12.47
C ILE A 41 18.56 5.24 12.20
N ILE A 42 19.44 4.25 11.97
CA ILE A 42 20.85 4.49 11.66
C ILE A 42 20.99 5.26 10.34
N LEU A 43 20.31 4.81 9.28
CA LEU A 43 20.31 5.47 7.97
C LEU A 43 19.78 6.90 8.03
N MET A 44 18.79 7.18 8.89
CA MET A 44 18.28 8.54 9.09
C MET A 44 19.34 9.49 9.64
N VAL A 45 20.15 9.03 10.61
CA VAL A 45 21.26 9.83 11.16
C VAL A 45 22.29 10.11 10.07
N PHE A 46 22.64 9.10 9.26
CA PHE A 46 23.56 9.30 8.13
C PHE A 46 22.99 10.25 7.06
N GLY A 47 21.70 10.11 6.73
CA GLY A 47 21.01 10.96 5.77
C GLY A 47 20.96 12.44 6.20
N ALA A 48 20.96 12.72 7.50
CA ALA A 48 21.05 14.08 8.02
C ALA A 48 22.43 14.73 7.82
N VAL A 49 23.48 13.95 7.58
CA VAL A 49 24.87 14.41 7.37
C VAL A 49 25.26 14.43 5.89
N MET A 50 24.49 13.74 5.03
CA MET A 50 24.72 13.70 3.59
C MET A 50 24.40 15.04 2.91
N GLU A 51 25.02 15.27 1.74
CA GLU A 51 24.71 16.44 0.92
C GLU A 51 23.27 16.38 0.41
N SER A 52 22.58 17.52 0.46
CA SER A 52 21.18 17.66 0.04
C SER A 52 20.95 17.13 -1.38
N SER A 53 21.79 17.55 -2.35
CA SER A 53 21.70 17.16 -3.77
C SER A 53 21.67 15.64 -3.96
N LEU A 54 22.63 14.94 -3.35
CA LEU A 54 22.75 13.49 -3.41
C LEU A 54 21.54 12.79 -2.78
N VAL A 55 21.00 13.30 -1.67
CA VAL A 55 19.80 12.73 -1.02
C VAL A 55 18.58 12.85 -1.93
N TRP A 56 18.43 13.96 -2.65
CA TRP A 56 17.35 14.14 -3.63
C TRP A 56 17.50 13.19 -4.82
N ASP A 57 18.69 13.09 -5.41
CA ASP A 57 18.94 12.20 -6.56
C ASP A 57 18.70 10.72 -6.23
N ILE A 58 19.14 10.29 -5.05
CA ILE A 58 18.90 8.94 -4.55
C ILE A 58 17.40 8.70 -4.31
N SER A 59 16.72 9.66 -3.67
CA SER A 59 15.28 9.59 -3.39
C SER A 59 14.46 9.45 -4.68
N ASP A 60 14.74 10.28 -5.67
CA ASP A 60 14.00 10.28 -6.94
C ASP A 60 14.24 9.00 -7.73
N THR A 61 15.47 8.47 -7.72
CA THR A 61 15.81 7.19 -8.35
C THR A 61 15.03 6.03 -7.74
N PHE A 62 15.00 5.92 -6.40
CA PHE A 62 14.27 4.85 -5.71
C PHE A 62 12.75 5.00 -5.83
N ASN A 63 12.23 6.23 -5.83
CA ASN A 63 10.81 6.48 -6.03
C ASN A 63 10.38 6.09 -7.45
N GLY A 64 11.18 6.44 -8.46
CA GLY A 64 10.97 6.00 -9.85
C GLY A 64 10.99 4.47 -9.96
N LEU A 65 11.93 3.80 -9.31
CA LEU A 65 12.01 2.33 -9.31
C LEU A 65 10.78 1.68 -8.64
N MET A 66 10.26 2.27 -7.57
CA MET A 66 9.02 1.81 -6.90
C MET A 66 7.77 2.07 -7.74
N MET A 67 7.74 3.19 -8.47
CA MET A 67 6.60 3.58 -9.31
C MET A 67 6.40 2.59 -10.48
N ILE A 68 7.47 2.10 -11.10
CA ILE A 68 7.40 1.20 -12.27
C ILE A 68 6.52 -0.04 -12.02
N PRO A 69 6.78 -0.92 -11.03
CA PRO A 69 5.96 -2.11 -10.81
C PRO A 69 4.54 -1.76 -10.35
N ASN A 70 4.37 -0.69 -9.57
CA ASN A 70 3.04 -0.23 -9.15
C ASN A 70 2.18 0.18 -10.36
N LEU A 71 2.74 1.00 -11.26
CA LEU A 71 2.04 1.51 -12.43
C LEU A 71 1.70 0.38 -13.41
N ILE A 72 2.62 -0.56 -13.63
CA ILE A 72 2.35 -1.77 -14.43
C ILE A 72 1.17 -2.54 -13.83
N GLY A 73 1.18 -2.75 -12.51
CA GLY A 73 0.07 -3.40 -11.80
C GLY A 73 -1.26 -2.68 -12.00
N VAL A 74 -1.29 -1.36 -11.81
CA VAL A 74 -2.50 -0.55 -12.00
C VAL A 74 -3.02 -0.63 -13.43
N LEU A 75 -2.15 -0.56 -14.44
CA LEU A 75 -2.55 -0.65 -15.84
C LEU A 75 -3.15 -2.02 -16.18
N VAL A 76 -2.54 -3.10 -15.70
CA VAL A 76 -3.02 -4.48 -15.93
C VAL A 76 -4.31 -4.76 -15.17
N LEU A 77 -4.44 -4.27 -13.93
CA LEU A 77 -5.63 -4.48 -13.09
C LEU A 77 -6.77 -3.48 -13.34
N SER A 78 -6.50 -2.35 -14.03
CA SER A 78 -7.51 -1.33 -14.37
C SER A 78 -8.83 -1.91 -14.92
N PRO A 79 -8.84 -2.80 -15.93
CA PRO A 79 -10.10 -3.37 -16.43
C PRO A 79 -10.85 -4.22 -15.39
N LEU A 80 -10.13 -4.87 -14.47
CA LEU A 80 -10.74 -5.64 -13.39
C LEU A 80 -11.38 -4.71 -12.35
N VAL A 81 -10.66 -3.66 -11.93
CA VAL A 81 -11.17 -2.67 -10.97
C VAL A 81 -12.42 -2.01 -11.52
N VAL A 82 -12.44 -1.59 -12.78
CA VAL A 82 -13.63 -1.01 -13.42
C VAL A 82 -14.84 -1.96 -13.39
N LYS A 83 -14.63 -3.26 -13.65
CA LYS A 83 -15.70 -4.27 -13.57
C LYS A 83 -16.24 -4.41 -12.14
N LEU A 84 -15.37 -4.47 -11.13
CA LEU A 84 -15.79 -4.54 -9.72
C LEU A 84 -16.52 -3.28 -9.29
N THR A 85 -16.00 -2.09 -9.62
CA THR A 85 -16.63 -0.82 -9.28
C THR A 85 -18.02 -0.69 -9.92
N ARG A 86 -18.18 -1.15 -11.17
CA ARG A 86 -19.49 -1.16 -11.84
C ARG A 86 -20.47 -2.13 -11.17
N ASN A 87 -20.03 -3.34 -10.81
CA ASN A 87 -20.87 -4.29 -10.05
C ASN A 87 -21.29 -3.71 -8.70
N TYR A 88 -20.36 -3.06 -7.99
CA TYR A 88 -20.66 -2.40 -6.72
C TYR A 88 -21.68 -1.26 -6.89
N ALA A 89 -21.51 -0.41 -7.90
CA ALA A 89 -22.43 0.69 -8.19
C ALA A 89 -23.83 0.19 -8.60
N ASP A 90 -23.92 -0.85 -9.43
CA ASP A 90 -25.21 -1.41 -9.85
C ASP A 90 -25.98 -2.01 -8.65
N ARG A 91 -25.28 -2.60 -7.67
CA ARG A 91 -25.88 -3.17 -6.46
C ARG A 91 -26.27 -2.12 -5.42
N ARG A 92 -25.33 -1.24 -5.05
CA ARG A 92 -25.49 -0.31 -3.91
C ARG A 92 -26.14 1.01 -4.27
N VAL A 93 -25.94 1.50 -5.50
CA VAL A 93 -26.44 2.81 -5.94
C VAL A 93 -27.70 2.67 -6.76
N ARG A 94 -27.76 1.67 -7.66
CA ARG A 94 -28.88 1.49 -8.59
C ARG A 94 -29.91 0.44 -8.15
N GLY A 95 -29.66 -0.25 -7.03
CA GLY A 95 -30.58 -1.22 -6.45
C GLY A 95 -30.90 -2.42 -7.36
N LYS A 96 -30.03 -2.72 -8.33
CA LYS A 96 -30.24 -3.88 -9.22
C LYS A 96 -29.83 -5.16 -8.49
N ASP A 97 -30.66 -6.18 -8.60
CA ASP A 97 -30.37 -7.51 -8.07
C ASP A 97 -29.41 -8.27 -8.99
N VAL A 98 -28.16 -7.81 -9.02
CA VAL A 98 -27.05 -8.44 -9.72
C VAL A 98 -26.15 -9.14 -8.70
N ALA A 99 -25.71 -10.35 -9.04
CA ALA A 99 -24.85 -11.15 -8.18
C ALA A 99 -23.58 -10.36 -7.77
N PRO A 100 -23.16 -10.43 -6.50
CA PRO A 100 -21.89 -9.86 -6.05
C PRO A 100 -20.74 -10.31 -6.93
N MET A 101 -19.83 -9.40 -7.28
CA MET A 101 -18.48 -9.74 -7.72
C MET A 101 -17.50 -9.06 -6.73
N LEU A 102 -16.93 -9.86 -5.83
CA LEU A 102 -16.11 -9.43 -4.69
C LEU A 102 -14.63 -9.79 -4.87
N SER A 103 -14.34 -10.85 -5.64
CA SER A 103 -13.00 -11.32 -5.95
C SER A 103 -12.95 -11.91 -7.37
N TYR A 104 -11.79 -11.81 -8.01
CA TYR A 104 -11.53 -12.43 -9.32
C TYR A 104 -11.41 -13.96 -9.22
N ASN A 105 -10.88 -14.48 -8.10
CA ASN A 105 -10.73 -15.91 -7.86
C ASN A 105 -12.09 -16.55 -7.57
N ARG A 106 -12.48 -17.54 -8.39
CA ARG A 106 -13.78 -18.21 -8.29
C ARG A 106 -14.00 -18.89 -6.94
N ASP A 107 -12.95 -19.44 -6.34
CA ASP A 107 -13.03 -20.12 -5.04
C ASP A 107 -13.33 -19.11 -3.92
N ILE A 108 -12.58 -18.01 -3.85
CA ILE A 108 -12.79 -16.92 -2.87
C ILE A 108 -14.15 -16.25 -3.08
N GLN A 109 -14.55 -16.06 -4.34
CA GLN A 109 -15.85 -15.50 -4.69
C GLN A 109 -17.01 -16.37 -4.17
N SER A 110 -16.88 -17.69 -4.34
CA SER A 110 -17.91 -18.64 -3.89
C SER A 110 -18.01 -18.71 -2.36
N GLU A 111 -16.88 -18.59 -1.66
CA GLU A 111 -16.84 -18.56 -0.20
C GLU A 111 -17.44 -17.26 0.36
N ALA A 112 -17.13 -16.11 -0.26
CA ALA A 112 -17.71 -14.82 0.10
C ALA A 112 -19.24 -14.79 -0.13
N ILE A 113 -19.72 -15.38 -1.24
CA ILE A 113 -21.17 -15.54 -1.48
C ILE A 113 -21.81 -16.48 -0.45
N ARG A 114 -21.13 -17.58 -0.08
CA ARG A 114 -21.61 -18.50 0.98
C ARG A 114 -21.69 -17.81 2.34
N ALA A 115 -20.74 -16.94 2.68
CA ALA A 115 -20.76 -16.16 3.92
C ALA A 115 -21.94 -15.17 3.95
N ILE A 116 -22.20 -14.49 2.84
CA ILE A 116 -23.37 -13.59 2.69
C ILE A 116 -24.69 -14.38 2.83
N ASN A 117 -24.81 -15.54 2.17
CA ASN A 117 -26.02 -16.37 2.25
C ASN A 117 -26.24 -17.00 3.63
N LYS A 118 -25.18 -17.12 4.45
CA LYS A 118 -25.27 -17.57 5.85
C LYS A 118 -25.65 -16.44 6.83
N GLY A 119 -25.94 -15.22 6.35
CA GLY A 119 -26.32 -14.09 7.18
C GLY A 119 -25.17 -13.51 7.99
N ALA A 120 -23.92 -13.71 7.56
CA ALA A 120 -22.74 -13.24 8.27
C ALA A 120 -22.36 -11.79 7.90
N TYR A 121 -23.33 -10.87 7.72
CA TYR A 121 -23.19 -9.40 7.77
C TYR A 121 -24.55 -8.75 7.97
#